data_AF-A0A271JCR5-F1
#
_entry.id   AF-A0A271JCR5-F1
#
_cell.length_a   1.000
_cell.length_b   1.000
_cell.length_c   1.000
_cell.angle_alpha   90.00
_cell.angle_beta   90.00
_cell.angle_gamma   90.00
#
_symmetry.space_group_name_H-M   'P 1'
#
loop_
_entity.id
_entity.type
_entity.pdbx_description
1 polymer ?
#
loop_
_entity_poly.entity_id
_entity_poly.type
_entity_poly.pdbx_seq_one_letter_code
_entity_poly.pdbx_strand_id
1 'polypeptide(L)'
;MPTPLLPLALAALLGWGFLGDLFGPETVAPPAPDAVAEAVAARIDGARSLHPATADLYAEPGLRWADARARAALVRVLDAAPSDGVRDIEVHADALPALRRALADAEREWAALDGEARDTLADPRPARLAALDLAITDGLLRFGDALRGRRTDPTQLYRHSWFPTVRDSTGAQFAALAEAVRRSDVRGVDRALDALRPPHDGYARLRARLAALQGDLAPVPEGADLAPGQRSVRVPHLRDRLTAWGYLAADTLDAWSRPDAYVFDDSLAAALGRFEAAERLPVDSVLDATATEALNADLAPLRRQIALNLERWRWLPDDLGDHFIWVNLPAFELRVLQRDSTGSPDEPYAEKLRMPVNIGNAQTAGWTTPVITDSVHTVEFQPVWYVPRSLAASNVFPMAVRDSLALWRQGFEVYQNGAAVDSRLVPWDSVSVGQFRFVQRPGPANPLGRVKFLMHNPYAILIHDTNKRYTFDDGAGSSMSSGCVQAGAPDVLAEYLLTTVNGWEEGQARAAWQRGPRRGVRLDRPFLSQFTYFTTWAETDGSLRVYSDPYNYDARLAEALGLGAPLPTTATPDA
;
A
#
# COMPACT_ATOMS: atom_id res chain seq x y z
N MET A 1 -28.64 -79.03 -27.16
CA MET A 1 -28.04 -78.17 -28.19
C MET A 1 -28.12 -76.73 -27.72
N PRO A 2 -27.00 -76.07 -27.44
CA PRO A 2 -26.93 -74.65 -27.13
C PRO A 2 -26.66 -73.84 -28.40
N THR A 3 -27.32 -72.69 -28.57
CA THR A 3 -26.93 -71.68 -29.57
C THR A 3 -26.03 -70.63 -28.93
N PRO A 4 -24.82 -70.38 -29.47
CA PRO A 4 -23.84 -69.48 -28.88
C PRO A 4 -23.92 -68.05 -29.41
N LEU A 5 -23.16 -67.22 -28.69
CA LEU A 5 -22.92 -65.79 -28.77
C LEU A 5 -22.13 -65.31 -30.02
N LEU A 6 -22.29 -64.00 -30.29
CA LEU A 6 -21.45 -63.06 -31.10
C LEU A 6 -21.51 -63.17 -32.65
N PRO A 7 -21.47 -62.03 -33.40
CA PRO A 7 -20.68 -60.83 -33.08
C PRO A 7 -21.42 -59.48 -33.20
N LEU A 8 -21.49 -58.74 -32.09
CA LEU A 8 -21.76 -57.29 -32.07
C LEU A 8 -20.47 -56.48 -31.85
N ALA A 9 -19.32 -57.08 -32.14
CA ALA A 9 -17.99 -56.53 -31.87
C ALA A 9 -17.20 -56.09 -33.13
N LEU A 10 -17.83 -56.03 -34.31
CA LEU A 10 -17.13 -55.62 -35.54
C LEU A 10 -17.58 -54.26 -36.13
N ALA A 11 -18.60 -53.61 -35.56
CA ALA A 11 -19.06 -52.29 -36.01
C ALA A 11 -18.45 -51.11 -35.23
N ALA A 12 -17.67 -51.37 -34.17
CA ALA A 12 -17.08 -50.33 -33.31
C ALA A 12 -15.62 -49.97 -33.63
N LEU A 13 -15.04 -50.51 -34.71
CA LEU A 13 -13.64 -50.26 -35.11
C LEU A 13 -13.47 -49.50 -36.43
N LEU A 14 -14.55 -48.99 -37.02
CA LEU A 14 -14.49 -48.13 -38.21
C LEU A 14 -15.11 -46.76 -37.92
N GLY A 15 -14.28 -45.89 -37.33
CA GLY A 15 -14.20 -44.48 -37.66
C GLY A 15 -15.43 -43.58 -37.48
N TRP A 16 -15.61 -43.04 -36.27
CA TRP A 16 -16.14 -41.67 -36.13
C TRP A 16 -15.19 -40.60 -36.71
N GLY A 17 -13.96 -40.97 -37.10
CA GLY A 17 -13.06 -40.10 -37.84
C GLY A 17 -13.40 -39.95 -39.34
N PHE A 18 -14.07 -40.93 -39.96
CA PHE A 18 -14.22 -40.92 -41.43
C PHE A 18 -15.45 -40.17 -41.96
N LEU A 19 -16.43 -39.87 -41.10
CA LEU A 19 -17.61 -39.06 -41.47
C LEU A 19 -17.49 -37.59 -41.04
N GLY A 20 -16.54 -37.25 -40.16
CA GLY A 20 -16.20 -35.86 -39.82
C GLY A 20 -15.46 -35.14 -40.95
N ASP A 21 -14.62 -35.85 -41.71
CA ASP A 21 -13.82 -35.29 -42.81
C ASP A 21 -14.60 -35.11 -44.12
N LEU A 22 -15.79 -35.71 -44.27
CA LEU A 22 -16.61 -35.60 -45.49
C LEU A 22 -17.68 -34.50 -45.42
N PHE A 23 -18.07 -34.05 -44.21
CA PHE A 23 -19.14 -33.05 -44.02
C PHE A 23 -18.94 -32.12 -42.79
N GLY A 24 -17.76 -32.10 -42.16
CA GLY A 24 -17.40 -31.06 -41.20
C GLY A 24 -17.07 -29.75 -41.93
N PRO A 25 -17.27 -28.56 -41.33
CA PRO A 25 -16.73 -27.33 -41.91
C PRO A 25 -15.24 -27.54 -42.14
N GLU A 26 -14.75 -27.23 -43.36
CA GLU A 26 -13.31 -27.26 -43.67
C GLU A 26 -12.54 -26.69 -42.48
N THR A 27 -11.60 -27.46 -41.93
CA THR A 27 -10.71 -26.96 -40.90
C THR A 27 -9.89 -25.82 -41.51
N VAL A 28 -10.31 -24.59 -41.24
CA VAL A 28 -9.68 -23.39 -41.78
C VAL A 28 -8.22 -23.35 -41.34
N ALA A 29 -7.31 -23.30 -42.32
CA ALA A 29 -5.89 -23.22 -42.04
C ALA A 29 -5.56 -21.96 -41.20
N PRO A 30 -4.58 -22.04 -40.29
CA PRO A 30 -4.11 -20.86 -39.56
C PRO A 30 -3.59 -19.81 -40.53
N PRO A 31 -3.65 -18.52 -40.17
CA PRO A 31 -3.11 -17.44 -41.01
C PRO A 31 -1.62 -17.64 -41.30
N ALA A 32 -1.19 -17.20 -42.48
CA ALA A 32 0.19 -17.35 -42.95
C ALA A 32 1.18 -16.65 -42.01
N PRO A 33 2.28 -17.30 -41.58
CA PRO A 33 3.25 -16.71 -40.65
C PRO A 33 3.83 -15.37 -41.12
N ASP A 34 4.14 -15.23 -42.41
CA ASP A 34 4.72 -14.01 -42.98
C ASP A 34 3.74 -12.83 -42.93
N ALA A 35 2.46 -13.08 -43.23
CA ALA A 35 1.40 -12.07 -43.13
C ALA A 35 1.19 -11.60 -41.69
N VAL A 36 1.37 -12.51 -40.72
CA VAL A 36 1.31 -12.18 -39.30
C VAL A 36 2.52 -11.36 -38.87
N ALA A 37 3.72 -11.72 -39.33
CA ALA A 37 4.95 -10.97 -39.06
C ALA A 37 4.89 -9.54 -39.63
N GLU A 38 4.38 -9.38 -40.86
CA GLU A 38 4.16 -8.07 -41.48
C GLU A 38 3.12 -7.24 -40.70
N ALA A 39 2.01 -7.87 -40.29
CA ALA A 39 0.98 -7.21 -39.49
C ALA A 39 1.51 -6.76 -38.11
N VAL A 40 2.41 -7.52 -37.49
CA VAL A 40 3.11 -7.15 -36.26
C VAL A 40 4.01 -5.94 -36.49
N ALA A 41 4.88 -5.98 -37.51
CA ALA A 41 5.80 -4.90 -37.84
C ALA A 41 5.07 -3.58 -38.12
N ALA A 42 4.05 -3.61 -38.97
CA ALA A 42 3.25 -2.43 -39.30
C ALA A 42 2.59 -1.78 -38.07
N ARG A 43 2.28 -2.58 -37.05
CA ARG A 43 1.62 -2.12 -35.82
C ARG A 43 2.62 -1.52 -34.84
N ILE A 44 3.84 -2.02 -34.79
CA ILE A 44 4.94 -1.44 -34.02
C ILE A 44 5.29 -0.06 -34.59
N ASP A 45 5.46 0.03 -35.91
CA ASP A 45 5.80 1.28 -36.60
C ASP A 45 4.71 2.36 -36.43
N GLY A 46 3.45 1.95 -36.39
CA GLY A 46 2.31 2.84 -36.18
C GLY A 46 1.99 3.18 -34.72
N ALA A 47 2.62 2.51 -33.75
CA ALA A 47 2.30 2.70 -32.34
C ALA A 47 2.96 3.96 -31.76
N ARG A 48 2.15 4.82 -31.15
CA ARG A 48 2.64 6.10 -30.57
C ARG A 48 3.20 5.95 -29.16
N SER A 49 2.87 4.89 -28.44
CA SER A 49 3.28 4.69 -27.05
C SER A 49 3.26 3.21 -26.66
N LEU A 50 4.29 2.47 -27.05
CA LEU A 50 4.58 1.15 -26.47
C LEU A 50 5.56 1.31 -25.31
N HIS A 51 5.54 0.36 -24.39
CA HIS A 51 6.61 0.18 -23.43
C HIS A 51 7.94 -0.04 -24.20
N PRO A 52 9.07 0.58 -23.78
CA PRO A 52 10.33 0.50 -24.53
C PRO A 52 10.79 -0.92 -24.84
N ALA A 53 10.69 -1.83 -23.86
CA ALA A 53 11.06 -3.24 -24.05
C ALA A 53 10.12 -4.01 -24.99
N THR A 54 8.93 -3.49 -25.32
CA THR A 54 8.04 -4.11 -26.31
C THR A 54 8.71 -4.11 -27.68
N ALA A 55 9.30 -2.99 -28.10
CA ALA A 55 9.98 -2.91 -29.39
C ALA A 55 11.14 -3.91 -29.49
N ASP A 56 11.96 -3.99 -28.43
CA ASP A 56 13.08 -4.94 -28.36
C ASP A 56 12.61 -6.39 -28.44
N LEU A 57 11.49 -6.71 -27.78
CA LEU A 57 10.89 -8.03 -27.82
C LEU A 57 10.28 -8.37 -29.17
N TYR A 58 10.04 -7.43 -30.08
CA TYR A 58 9.54 -7.72 -31.43
C TYR A 58 10.52 -7.31 -32.54
N ALA A 59 11.81 -7.16 -32.22
CA ALA A 59 12.86 -6.92 -33.20
C ALA A 59 12.91 -7.99 -34.30
N GLU A 60 12.60 -9.25 -33.94
CA GLU A 60 12.22 -10.30 -34.90
C GLU A 60 10.69 -10.36 -34.96
N PRO A 61 10.05 -9.90 -36.07
CA PRO A 61 8.60 -9.82 -36.16
C PRO A 61 7.95 -11.21 -36.16
N GLY A 62 6.97 -11.40 -35.28
CA GLY A 62 6.24 -12.65 -35.12
C GLY A 62 5.38 -12.62 -33.86
N LEU A 63 4.46 -13.57 -33.70
CA LEU A 63 3.65 -13.65 -32.47
C LEU A 63 4.49 -14.15 -31.30
N ARG A 64 4.32 -13.52 -30.14
CA ARG A 64 4.82 -14.07 -28.87
C ARG A 64 3.87 -15.09 -28.29
N TRP A 65 2.59 -15.03 -28.62
CA TRP A 65 1.53 -15.87 -28.06
C TRP A 65 0.70 -16.51 -29.16
N ALA A 66 1.32 -17.37 -29.98
CA ALA A 66 0.64 -18.08 -31.06
C ALA A 66 -0.47 -19.03 -30.57
N ASP A 67 -0.32 -19.61 -29.39
CA ASP A 67 -1.31 -20.50 -28.77
C ASP A 67 -2.49 -19.73 -28.16
N ALA A 68 -3.72 -20.12 -28.52
CA ALA A 68 -4.93 -19.46 -28.04
C ALA A 68 -5.18 -19.63 -26.54
N ARG A 69 -4.76 -20.76 -25.95
CA ARG A 69 -4.90 -21.00 -24.50
C ARG A 69 -3.92 -20.14 -23.72
N ALA A 70 -2.71 -19.93 -24.24
CA ALA A 70 -1.72 -19.01 -23.69
C ALA A 70 -2.28 -17.58 -23.66
N ARG A 71 -2.83 -17.08 -24.79
CA ARG A 71 -3.50 -15.76 -24.83
C ARG A 71 -4.62 -15.66 -23.80
N ALA A 72 -5.49 -16.67 -23.71
CA ALA A 72 -6.58 -16.67 -22.73
C ALA A 72 -6.09 -16.71 -21.28
N ALA A 73 -4.98 -17.39 -20.99
CA ALA A 73 -4.36 -17.37 -19.67
C ALA A 73 -3.80 -15.99 -19.32
N LEU A 74 -3.05 -15.37 -20.22
CA LEU A 74 -2.43 -14.06 -20.01
C LEU A 74 -3.44 -12.92 -19.92
N VAL A 75 -4.57 -13.01 -20.65
CA VAL A 75 -5.68 -12.07 -20.47
C VAL A 75 -6.20 -12.11 -19.03
N ARG A 76 -6.35 -13.31 -18.43
CA ARG A 76 -6.76 -13.43 -17.01
C ARG A 76 -5.73 -12.84 -16.04
N VAL A 77 -4.43 -12.91 -16.39
CA VAL A 77 -3.37 -12.27 -15.60
C VAL A 77 -3.53 -10.75 -15.61
N LEU A 78 -3.83 -10.16 -16.77
CA LEU A 78 -4.06 -8.72 -16.92
C LEU A 78 -5.38 -8.27 -16.31
N ASP A 79 -6.46 -9.05 -16.44
CA ASP A 79 -7.76 -8.79 -15.80
C ASP A 79 -7.66 -8.77 -14.26
N ALA A 80 -6.65 -9.44 -13.69
CA ALA A 80 -6.38 -9.43 -12.25
C ALA A 80 -5.55 -8.22 -11.78
N ALA A 81 -5.05 -7.37 -12.69
CA ALA A 81 -4.21 -6.23 -12.34
C ALA A 81 -4.84 -5.27 -11.31
N PRO A 82 -6.17 -5.02 -11.27
CA PRO A 82 -6.72 -4.13 -10.26
C PRO A 82 -6.80 -4.74 -8.86
N SER A 83 -6.57 -6.05 -8.68
CA SER A 83 -6.26 -6.62 -7.35
C SER A 83 -4.97 -6.04 -6.76
N ASP A 84 -4.03 -5.62 -7.61
CA ASP A 84 -2.79 -4.93 -7.23
C ASP A 84 -2.95 -3.39 -7.23
N GLY A 85 -4.17 -2.86 -7.39
CA GLY A 85 -4.44 -1.43 -7.47
C GLY A 85 -3.96 -0.75 -8.76
N VAL A 86 -3.70 -1.54 -9.80
CA VAL A 86 -3.34 -1.07 -11.16
C VAL A 86 -4.61 -1.01 -12.01
N ARG A 87 -4.89 0.10 -12.69
CA ARG A 87 -6.12 0.23 -13.48
C ARG A 87 -6.01 -0.56 -14.78
N ASP A 88 -7.15 -1.04 -15.28
CA ASP A 88 -7.21 -1.80 -16.54
C ASP A 88 -6.57 -1.05 -17.71
N ILE A 89 -6.83 0.27 -17.81
CA ILE A 89 -6.28 1.14 -18.86
C ILE A 89 -4.74 1.25 -18.82
N GLU A 90 -4.10 1.02 -17.67
CA GLU A 90 -2.63 1.08 -17.54
C GLU A 90 -1.96 -0.15 -18.14
N VAL A 91 -2.70 -1.25 -18.31
CA VAL A 91 -2.20 -2.55 -18.78
C VAL A 91 -2.99 -3.08 -19.98
N HIS A 92 -3.77 -2.21 -20.64
CA HIS A 92 -4.65 -2.49 -21.77
C HIS A 92 -5.77 -3.51 -21.52
N ALA A 93 -6.04 -3.89 -20.26
CA ALA A 93 -7.03 -4.93 -19.94
C ALA A 93 -8.45 -4.54 -20.40
N ASP A 94 -8.79 -3.24 -20.39
CA ASP A 94 -10.06 -2.71 -20.87
C ASP A 94 -10.27 -2.88 -22.38
N ALA A 95 -9.19 -2.90 -23.16
CA ALA A 95 -9.22 -3.12 -24.61
C ALA A 95 -9.25 -4.61 -25.00
N LEU A 96 -8.76 -5.52 -24.16
CA LEU A 96 -8.63 -6.96 -24.48
C LEU A 96 -9.97 -7.62 -24.85
N PRO A 97 -11.12 -7.36 -24.18
CA PRO A 97 -12.40 -7.92 -24.58
C PRO A 97 -12.80 -7.56 -26.01
N ALA A 98 -12.57 -6.31 -26.43
CA ALA A 98 -12.89 -5.86 -27.78
C ALA A 98 -11.97 -6.49 -28.82
N LEU A 99 -10.67 -6.59 -28.53
CA LEU A 99 -9.69 -7.24 -29.40
C LEU A 99 -9.99 -8.73 -29.58
N ARG A 100 -10.36 -9.43 -28.49
CA ARG A 100 -10.75 -10.84 -28.53
C ARG A 100 -12.01 -11.08 -29.35
N ARG A 101 -13.04 -10.23 -29.17
CA ARG A 101 -14.27 -10.29 -29.99
C ARG A 101 -13.95 -10.07 -31.47
N ALA A 102 -13.19 -9.02 -31.79
CA ALA A 102 -12.81 -8.71 -33.17
C ALA A 102 -12.02 -9.85 -33.84
N LEU A 103 -11.14 -10.54 -33.10
CA LEU A 103 -10.45 -11.73 -33.60
C LEU A 103 -11.42 -12.89 -33.83
N ALA A 104 -12.26 -13.22 -32.85
CA ALA A 104 -13.22 -14.32 -32.97
C ALA A 104 -14.23 -14.08 -34.10
N ASP A 105 -14.64 -12.84 -34.32
CA ASP A 105 -15.55 -12.46 -35.40
C ASP A 105 -14.85 -12.65 -36.75
N ALA A 106 -13.62 -12.16 -36.89
CA ALA A 106 -12.81 -12.36 -38.09
C ALA A 106 -12.54 -13.85 -38.40
N GLU A 107 -12.30 -14.67 -37.37
CA GLU A 107 -12.13 -16.12 -37.52
C GLU A 107 -13.40 -16.80 -38.03
N ARG A 108 -14.58 -16.43 -37.49
CA ARG A 108 -15.87 -16.98 -37.94
C ARG A 108 -16.24 -16.52 -39.34
N GLU A 109 -16.05 -15.25 -39.64
CA GLU A 109 -16.33 -14.69 -40.97
C GLU A 109 -15.43 -15.33 -42.03
N TRP A 110 -14.12 -15.43 -41.77
CA TRP A 110 -13.18 -16.08 -42.69
C TRP A 110 -13.48 -17.57 -42.88
N ALA A 111 -13.93 -18.25 -41.83
CA ALA A 111 -14.37 -19.64 -41.90
C ALA A 111 -15.63 -19.84 -42.76
N ALA A 112 -16.51 -18.83 -42.82
CA ALA A 112 -17.73 -18.89 -43.61
C ALA A 112 -17.52 -18.60 -45.11
N LEU A 113 -16.37 -18.04 -45.50
CA LEU A 113 -16.01 -17.81 -46.91
C LEU A 113 -15.73 -19.13 -47.64
N ASP A 114 -16.02 -19.17 -48.94
CA ASP A 114 -15.58 -20.25 -49.82
C ASP A 114 -14.12 -20.05 -50.27
N GLY A 115 -13.56 -21.05 -50.98
CA GLY A 115 -12.16 -21.00 -51.43
C GLY A 115 -11.85 -19.83 -52.36
N GLU A 116 -12.74 -19.51 -53.30
CA GLU A 116 -12.54 -18.41 -54.26
C GLU A 116 -12.55 -17.04 -53.57
N ALA A 117 -13.43 -16.84 -52.59
CA ALA A 117 -13.44 -15.64 -51.77
C ALA A 117 -12.19 -15.51 -50.90
N ARG A 118 -11.67 -16.62 -50.35
CA ARG A 118 -10.42 -16.61 -49.56
C ARG A 118 -9.17 -16.33 -50.40
N ASP A 119 -9.17 -16.70 -51.68
CA ASP A 119 -8.06 -16.43 -52.60
C ASP A 119 -8.03 -14.96 -53.07
N THR A 120 -9.16 -14.25 -52.99
CA THR A 120 -9.30 -12.88 -53.51
C THR A 120 -9.36 -11.81 -52.42
N LEU A 121 -9.86 -12.14 -51.23
CA LEU A 121 -9.98 -11.20 -50.11
C LEU A 121 -8.70 -11.20 -49.25
N ALA A 122 -8.35 -10.04 -48.71
CA ALA A 122 -7.28 -9.94 -47.73
C ALA A 122 -7.71 -10.59 -46.40
N ASP A 123 -6.92 -11.55 -45.92
CA ASP A 123 -7.16 -12.20 -44.63
C ASP A 123 -7.08 -11.18 -43.48
N PRO A 124 -8.18 -10.93 -42.74
CA PRO A 124 -8.19 -9.96 -41.65
C PRO A 124 -7.56 -10.52 -40.36
N ARG A 125 -7.41 -11.85 -40.24
CA ARG A 125 -6.97 -12.52 -39.01
C ARG A 125 -5.53 -12.15 -38.59
N PRO A 126 -4.53 -12.04 -39.49
CA PRO A 126 -3.18 -11.58 -39.13
C PRO A 126 -3.17 -10.25 -38.37
N ALA A 127 -3.90 -9.24 -38.86
CA ALA A 127 -3.97 -7.93 -38.22
C ALA A 127 -4.65 -7.96 -36.84
N ARG A 128 -5.67 -8.81 -36.67
CA ARG A 128 -6.36 -8.99 -35.37
C ARG A 128 -5.50 -9.76 -34.37
N LEU A 129 -4.79 -10.80 -34.83
CA LEU A 129 -3.84 -11.56 -34.00
C LEU A 129 -2.69 -10.67 -33.55
N ALA A 130 -2.07 -9.92 -34.46
CA ALA A 130 -1.00 -8.98 -34.14
C ALA A 130 -1.46 -7.94 -33.12
N ALA A 131 -2.69 -7.41 -33.24
CA ALA A 131 -3.25 -6.46 -32.30
C ALA A 131 -3.40 -7.02 -30.88
N LEU A 132 -3.96 -8.22 -30.76
CA LEU A 132 -4.16 -8.88 -29.47
C LEU A 132 -2.82 -9.28 -28.84
N ASP A 133 -1.90 -9.82 -29.65
CA ASP A 133 -0.59 -10.26 -29.20
C ASP A 133 0.26 -9.10 -28.66
N LEU A 134 0.33 -7.98 -29.38
CA LEU A 134 1.01 -6.78 -28.91
C LEU A 134 0.36 -6.20 -27.66
N ALA A 135 -0.97 -6.13 -27.60
CA ALA A 135 -1.66 -5.57 -26.43
C ALA A 135 -1.39 -6.41 -25.17
N ILE A 136 -1.40 -7.74 -25.28
CA ILE A 136 -1.03 -8.64 -24.17
C ILE A 136 0.43 -8.41 -23.77
N THR A 137 1.36 -8.44 -24.72
CA THR A 137 2.79 -8.28 -24.41
C THR A 137 3.10 -6.93 -23.78
N ASP A 138 2.62 -5.84 -24.37
CA ASP A 138 2.80 -4.48 -23.85
C ASP A 138 2.15 -4.32 -22.47
N GLY A 139 0.96 -4.88 -22.29
CA GLY A 139 0.25 -4.90 -21.01
C GLY A 139 1.01 -5.62 -19.91
N LEU A 140 1.63 -6.76 -20.21
CA LEU A 140 2.43 -7.53 -19.23
C LEU A 140 3.67 -6.76 -18.78
N LEU A 141 4.37 -6.08 -19.70
CA LEU A 141 5.55 -5.29 -19.38
C LEU A 141 5.18 -4.06 -18.54
N ARG A 142 4.11 -3.35 -18.92
CA ARG A 142 3.54 -2.25 -18.11
C ARG A 142 3.09 -2.71 -16.74
N PHE A 143 2.52 -3.90 -16.65
CA PHE A 143 2.14 -4.46 -15.35
C PHE A 143 3.37 -4.76 -14.50
N GLY A 144 4.43 -5.31 -15.10
CA GLY A 144 5.72 -5.49 -14.45
C GLY A 144 6.29 -4.18 -13.88
N ASP A 145 6.28 -3.12 -14.67
CA ASP A 145 6.67 -1.76 -14.23
C ASP A 145 5.80 -1.27 -13.07
N ALA A 146 4.48 -1.44 -13.18
CA ALA A 146 3.53 -1.03 -12.17
C ALA A 146 3.66 -1.82 -10.85
N LEU A 147 4.15 -3.06 -10.89
CA LEU A 147 4.38 -3.89 -9.70
C LEU A 147 5.71 -3.55 -9.00
N ARG A 148 6.78 -3.38 -9.78
CA ARG A 148 8.14 -3.18 -9.26
C ARG A 148 8.45 -1.72 -8.95
N GLY A 149 8.09 -0.85 -9.89
CA GLY A 149 8.42 0.56 -9.88
C GLY A 149 7.43 1.38 -9.06
N ARG A 150 7.80 2.64 -8.84
CA ARG A 150 6.84 3.64 -8.36
C ARG A 150 6.06 4.12 -9.57
N ARG A 151 4.74 3.98 -9.55
CA ARG A 151 3.87 4.51 -10.62
C ARG A 151 3.87 6.04 -10.65
N THR A 152 4.30 6.65 -9.55
CA THR A 152 4.48 8.09 -9.37
C THR A 152 5.68 8.37 -8.48
N ASP A 153 6.27 9.56 -8.58
CA ASP A 153 7.40 9.97 -7.73
C ASP A 153 6.89 10.51 -6.38
N PRO A 154 7.07 9.78 -5.26
CA PRO A 154 6.56 10.22 -3.96
C PRO A 154 7.24 11.51 -3.48
N THR A 155 8.44 11.85 -3.97
CA THR A 155 9.13 13.09 -3.57
C THR A 155 8.47 14.35 -4.13
N GLN A 156 7.69 14.21 -5.21
CA GLN A 156 6.89 15.29 -5.78
C GLN A 156 5.54 15.44 -5.06
N LEU A 157 5.04 14.36 -4.47
CA LEU A 157 3.74 14.35 -3.80
C LEU A 157 3.85 14.72 -2.32
N TYR A 158 4.85 14.14 -1.64
CA TYR A 158 5.01 14.21 -0.19
C TYR A 158 6.13 15.20 0.12
N ARG A 159 5.72 16.36 0.61
CA ARG A 159 6.65 17.45 0.92
C ARG A 159 7.72 16.98 1.91
N HIS A 160 8.98 17.23 1.58
CA HIS A 160 10.13 16.89 2.42
C HIS A 160 10.26 15.39 2.74
N SER A 161 9.71 14.50 1.91
CA SER A 161 9.92 13.05 2.10
C SER A 161 11.35 12.61 1.76
N TRP A 162 11.86 11.60 2.46
CA TRP A 162 13.19 11.04 2.25
C TRP A 162 13.13 9.54 1.97
N PHE A 163 13.49 9.14 0.74
CA PHE A 163 13.56 7.74 0.33
C PHE A 163 14.95 7.46 -0.27
N PRO A 164 16.00 7.24 0.55
CA PRO A 164 17.36 7.05 0.06
C PRO A 164 17.51 5.73 -0.70
N THR A 165 16.65 4.76 -0.40
CA THR A 165 16.54 3.49 -1.11
C THR A 165 15.29 3.54 -1.98
N VAL A 166 15.49 3.52 -3.28
CA VAL A 166 14.43 3.18 -4.23
C VAL A 166 14.50 1.66 -4.42
N ARG A 167 13.35 1.00 -4.54
CA ARG A 167 13.27 -0.34 -5.14
C ARG A 167 13.92 -0.25 -6.52
N ASP A 168 15.21 -0.56 -6.58
CA ASP A 168 15.99 -0.46 -7.79
C ASP A 168 15.36 -1.43 -8.80
N SER A 169 15.04 -0.92 -9.99
CA SER A 169 14.73 -1.75 -11.14
C SER A 169 16.03 -2.41 -11.62
N THR A 170 16.71 -3.15 -10.74
CA THR A 170 17.85 -3.97 -11.14
C THR A 170 17.37 -4.85 -12.26
N GLY A 171 17.96 -4.72 -13.44
CA GLY A 171 17.47 -5.32 -14.66
C GLY A 171 17.19 -6.82 -14.58
N ALA A 172 17.73 -7.56 -13.59
CA ALA A 172 17.56 -9.01 -13.45
C ALA A 172 16.10 -9.47 -13.28
N GLN A 173 15.30 -8.87 -12.39
CA GLN A 173 13.91 -9.31 -12.17
C GLN A 173 13.01 -8.96 -13.36
N PHE A 174 13.18 -7.74 -13.91
CA PHE A 174 12.47 -7.33 -15.12
C PHE A 174 12.92 -8.14 -16.35
N ALA A 175 14.21 -8.50 -16.42
CA ALA A 175 14.74 -9.37 -17.47
C ALA A 175 14.16 -10.79 -17.38
N ALA A 176 13.83 -11.29 -16.18
CA ALA A 176 13.12 -12.56 -16.05
C ALA A 176 11.72 -12.50 -16.68
N LEU A 177 11.00 -11.39 -16.52
CA LEU A 177 9.72 -11.17 -17.19
C LEU A 177 9.90 -11.09 -18.71
N ALA A 178 10.83 -10.25 -19.18
CA ALA A 178 11.11 -10.11 -20.61
C ALA A 178 11.55 -11.43 -21.26
N GLU A 179 12.37 -12.24 -20.57
CA GLU A 179 12.77 -13.57 -21.03
C GLU A 179 11.60 -14.55 -21.06
N ALA A 180 10.72 -14.54 -20.06
CA ALA A 180 9.53 -15.38 -20.07
C ALA A 180 8.60 -15.04 -21.25
N VAL A 181 8.44 -13.75 -21.56
CA VAL A 181 7.71 -13.28 -22.76
C VAL A 181 8.40 -13.76 -24.04
N ARG A 182 9.73 -13.59 -24.15
CA ARG A 182 10.51 -14.02 -25.32
C ARG A 182 10.36 -15.53 -25.61
N ARG A 183 10.29 -16.33 -24.54
CA ARG A 183 10.12 -17.79 -24.60
C ARG A 183 8.67 -18.26 -24.71
N SER A 184 7.70 -17.34 -24.73
CA SER A 184 6.28 -17.67 -24.69
C SER A 184 5.88 -18.53 -23.46
N ASP A 185 6.60 -18.37 -22.33
CA ASP A 185 6.40 -19.16 -21.12
C ASP A 185 5.39 -18.48 -20.17
N VAL A 186 4.12 -18.86 -20.29
CA VAL A 186 3.02 -18.34 -19.44
C VAL A 186 3.31 -18.52 -17.95
N ARG A 187 3.84 -19.68 -17.53
CA ARG A 187 4.16 -19.94 -16.12
C ARG A 187 5.38 -19.13 -15.67
N GLY A 188 6.30 -18.85 -16.58
CA GLY A 188 7.42 -17.95 -16.37
C GLY A 188 6.94 -16.51 -16.13
N VAL A 189 5.96 -16.05 -16.91
CA VAL A 189 5.35 -14.71 -16.75
C VAL A 189 4.69 -14.59 -15.38
N ASP A 190 3.87 -15.55 -14.97
CA ASP A 190 3.20 -15.52 -13.66
C ASP A 190 4.22 -15.40 -12.51
N ARG A 191 5.25 -16.26 -12.53
CA ARG A 191 6.32 -16.25 -11.52
C ARG A 191 7.12 -14.95 -11.53
N ALA A 192 7.40 -14.40 -12.71
CA ALA A 192 8.14 -13.16 -12.83
C ALA A 192 7.33 -11.97 -12.28
N LEU A 193 6.02 -11.89 -12.57
CA LEU A 193 5.14 -10.87 -12.02
C LEU A 193 5.01 -10.98 -10.49
N ASP A 194 4.88 -12.20 -9.95
CA ASP A 194 4.87 -12.42 -8.50
C ASP A 194 6.16 -11.92 -7.83
N ALA A 195 7.32 -12.17 -8.44
CA ALA A 195 8.60 -11.70 -7.93
C ALA A 195 8.79 -10.17 -7.99
N LEU A 196 8.00 -9.45 -8.79
CA LEU A 196 8.05 -7.99 -8.89
C LEU A 196 7.20 -7.29 -7.82
N ARG A 197 6.23 -7.98 -7.22
CA ARG A 197 5.40 -7.45 -6.11
C ARG A 197 6.26 -7.12 -4.88
N PRO A 198 5.86 -6.14 -4.05
CA PRO A 198 6.48 -5.93 -2.74
C PRO A 198 6.44 -7.22 -1.89
N PRO A 199 7.57 -7.65 -1.30
CA PRO A 199 7.68 -8.93 -0.59
C PRO A 199 7.10 -8.87 0.84
N HIS A 200 6.27 -7.87 1.13
CA HIS A 200 5.78 -7.59 2.48
C HIS A 200 4.40 -8.20 2.69
N ASP A 201 4.17 -8.92 3.79
CA ASP A 201 2.86 -9.52 4.10
C ASP A 201 1.72 -8.52 4.06
N GLY A 202 1.96 -7.28 4.50
CA GLY A 202 0.96 -6.21 4.46
C GLY A 202 0.49 -5.88 3.04
N TYR A 203 1.37 -5.99 2.04
CA TYR A 203 1.00 -5.86 0.63
C TYR A 203 0.12 -7.03 0.18
N ALA A 204 0.54 -8.26 0.48
CA ALA A 204 -0.20 -9.47 0.12
C ALA A 204 -1.61 -9.47 0.72
N ARG A 205 -1.75 -9.09 1.99
CA ARG A 205 -3.05 -8.98 2.67
C ARG A 205 -3.94 -7.90 2.06
N LEU A 206 -3.41 -6.70 1.78
CA LEU A 206 -4.19 -5.64 1.13
C LEU A 206 -4.58 -6.02 -0.31
N ARG A 207 -3.73 -6.75 -1.04
CA ARG A 207 -4.01 -7.24 -2.39
C ARG A 207 -5.14 -8.27 -2.38
N ALA A 208 -5.02 -9.29 -1.51
CA ALA A 208 -6.09 -10.29 -1.32
C ALA A 208 -7.41 -9.60 -0.96
N ARG A 209 -7.32 -8.57 -0.10
CA ARG A 209 -8.47 -7.79 0.27
C ARG A 209 -9.08 -7.03 -0.91
N LEU A 210 -8.27 -6.32 -1.70
CA LEU A 210 -8.77 -5.59 -2.85
C LEU A 210 -9.43 -6.54 -3.86
N ALA A 211 -8.82 -7.72 -4.09
CA ALA A 211 -9.38 -8.77 -4.94
C ALA A 211 -10.78 -9.22 -4.49
N ALA A 212 -10.96 -9.46 -3.19
CA ALA A 212 -12.27 -9.84 -2.62
C ALA A 212 -13.35 -8.75 -2.82
N LEU A 213 -12.96 -7.49 -2.99
CA LEU A 213 -13.87 -6.36 -3.22
C LEU A 213 -14.13 -6.05 -4.71
N GLN A 214 -13.52 -6.78 -5.66
CA GLN A 214 -13.74 -6.54 -7.09
C GLN A 214 -15.07 -7.11 -7.60
N GLY A 215 -15.69 -8.05 -6.89
CA GLY A 215 -16.97 -8.64 -7.26
C GLY A 215 -18.19 -7.82 -6.83
N ASP A 216 -19.34 -8.13 -7.42
CA ASP A 216 -20.62 -7.55 -6.98
C ASP A 216 -21.01 -8.12 -5.61
N LEU A 217 -21.12 -7.24 -4.62
CA LEU A 217 -21.53 -7.60 -3.27
C LEU A 217 -23.02 -7.36 -3.10
N ALA A 218 -23.78 -8.43 -2.82
CA ALA A 218 -25.21 -8.31 -2.62
C ALA A 218 -25.53 -7.39 -1.42
N PRO A 219 -26.46 -6.42 -1.55
CA PRO A 219 -26.82 -5.55 -0.44
C PRO A 219 -27.51 -6.35 0.67
N VAL A 220 -27.44 -5.85 1.90
CA VAL A 220 -28.32 -6.30 2.98
C VAL A 220 -29.74 -5.90 2.60
N PRO A 221 -30.70 -6.85 2.49
CA PRO A 221 -32.08 -6.51 2.20
C PRO A 221 -32.69 -5.61 3.28
N GLU A 222 -33.59 -4.72 2.89
CA GLU A 222 -34.42 -3.95 3.83
C GLU A 222 -35.30 -4.88 4.67
N GLY A 223 -35.66 -4.45 5.88
CA GLY A 223 -36.53 -5.22 6.77
C GLY A 223 -36.62 -4.63 8.17
N ALA A 224 -37.39 -5.30 9.03
CA ALA A 224 -37.50 -4.96 10.44
C ALA A 224 -36.16 -5.08 11.18
N ASP A 225 -36.02 -4.33 12.26
CA ASP A 225 -34.83 -4.32 13.12
C ASP A 225 -34.46 -5.74 13.54
N LEU A 226 -33.17 -6.05 13.42
CA LEU A 226 -32.61 -7.35 13.78
C LEU A 226 -31.63 -7.18 14.93
N ALA A 227 -31.95 -7.77 16.07
CA ALA A 227 -31.14 -7.70 17.30
C ALA A 227 -30.23 -8.94 17.45
N PRO A 228 -29.15 -8.85 18.26
CA PRO A 228 -28.30 -10.00 18.56
C PRO A 228 -29.08 -11.20 19.10
N GLY A 229 -28.65 -12.41 18.72
CA GLY A 229 -29.28 -13.69 19.02
C GLY A 229 -30.42 -14.10 18.07
N GLN A 230 -30.92 -13.19 17.24
CA GLN A 230 -31.99 -13.50 16.29
C GLN A 230 -31.49 -14.23 15.05
N ARG A 231 -32.41 -14.92 14.36
CA ARG A 231 -32.14 -15.63 13.10
C ARG A 231 -32.81 -14.90 11.95
N SER A 232 -32.08 -14.69 10.85
CA SER A 232 -32.63 -14.04 9.66
C SER A 232 -31.84 -14.37 8.40
N VAL A 233 -32.53 -14.37 7.26
CA VAL A 233 -31.92 -14.44 5.92
C VAL A 233 -31.06 -13.21 5.60
N ARG A 234 -31.19 -12.12 6.37
CA ARG A 234 -30.37 -10.91 6.25
C ARG A 234 -28.96 -11.08 6.85
N VAL A 235 -28.76 -12.07 7.75
CA VAL A 235 -27.50 -12.26 8.48
C VAL A 235 -26.32 -12.60 7.57
N PRO A 236 -26.42 -13.51 6.57
CA PRO A 236 -25.31 -13.74 5.64
C PRO A 236 -24.86 -12.47 4.92
N HIS A 237 -25.82 -11.65 4.45
CA HIS A 237 -25.52 -10.36 3.82
C HIS A 237 -24.85 -9.37 4.77
N LEU A 238 -25.34 -9.27 6.01
CA LEU A 238 -24.72 -8.45 7.06
C LEU A 238 -23.26 -8.88 7.28
N ARG A 239 -23.03 -10.19 7.37
CA ARG A 239 -21.69 -10.75 7.57
C ARG A 239 -20.78 -10.46 6.39
N ASP A 240 -21.22 -10.70 5.16
CA ASP A 240 -20.42 -10.37 3.97
C ASP A 240 -20.14 -8.86 3.87
N ARG A 241 -21.12 -7.99 4.18
CA ARG A 241 -20.91 -6.53 4.21
C ARG A 241 -19.91 -6.10 5.28
N LEU A 242 -20.05 -6.58 6.52
CA LEU A 242 -19.10 -6.27 7.60
C LEU A 242 -17.72 -6.84 7.32
N THR A 243 -17.65 -8.05 6.73
CA THR A 243 -16.41 -8.59 6.22
C THR A 243 -15.84 -7.65 5.18
N ALA A 244 -16.59 -7.18 4.18
CA ALA A 244 -16.14 -6.29 3.10
C ALA A 244 -15.76 -4.86 3.55
N TRP A 245 -16.34 -4.36 4.62
CA TRP A 245 -15.90 -3.14 5.31
C TRP A 245 -14.67 -3.38 6.21
N GLY A 246 -14.40 -4.64 6.57
CA GLY A 246 -13.18 -5.05 7.27
C GLY A 246 -13.34 -5.18 8.78
N TYR A 247 -14.59 -5.22 9.27
CA TYR A 247 -14.90 -5.32 10.69
C TYR A 247 -14.95 -6.76 11.20
N LEU A 248 -14.89 -7.74 10.30
CA LEU A 248 -14.78 -9.16 10.62
C LEU A 248 -13.45 -9.72 10.13
N ALA A 249 -12.90 -10.65 10.91
CA ALA A 249 -11.73 -11.43 10.55
C ALA A 249 -12.11 -12.47 9.49
N ALA A 250 -11.84 -12.14 8.23
CA ALA A 250 -11.93 -13.05 7.10
C ALA A 250 -11.23 -12.45 5.88
N ASP A 251 -10.55 -13.31 5.12
CA ASP A 251 -9.95 -13.00 3.82
C ASP A 251 -10.93 -13.23 2.65
N THR A 252 -11.99 -14.00 2.85
CA THR A 252 -13.01 -14.33 1.85
C THR A 252 -14.44 -13.90 2.24
N LEU A 253 -15.29 -13.69 1.23
CA LEU A 253 -16.73 -13.44 1.37
C LEU A 253 -17.50 -14.74 1.12
N ASP A 254 -17.67 -15.56 2.16
CA ASP A 254 -18.26 -16.91 2.08
C ASP A 254 -19.33 -17.16 3.16
N ALA A 255 -19.96 -16.10 3.69
CA ALA A 255 -20.85 -16.20 4.86
C ALA A 255 -21.94 -17.26 4.74
N TRP A 256 -22.43 -17.50 3.53
CA TRP A 256 -23.48 -18.48 3.20
C TRP A 256 -23.08 -19.94 3.47
N SER A 257 -21.78 -20.23 3.46
CA SER A 257 -21.24 -21.58 3.67
C SER A 257 -21.09 -21.94 5.14
N ARG A 258 -21.29 -20.98 6.05
CA ARG A 258 -21.07 -21.18 7.49
C ARG A 258 -22.20 -22.02 8.14
N PRO A 259 -21.88 -22.90 9.11
CA PRO A 259 -22.88 -23.65 9.86
C PRO A 259 -23.92 -22.78 10.59
N ASP A 260 -23.50 -21.58 10.99
CA ASP A 260 -24.26 -20.58 11.73
C ASP A 260 -24.68 -19.38 10.87
N ALA A 261 -24.66 -19.52 9.53
CA ALA A 261 -24.83 -18.42 8.58
C ALA A 261 -26.03 -17.49 8.85
N TYR A 262 -27.11 -18.01 9.43
CA TYR A 262 -28.35 -17.27 9.68
C TYR A 262 -28.48 -16.69 11.10
N VAL A 263 -27.51 -16.90 11.99
CA VAL A 263 -27.57 -16.45 13.39
C VAL A 263 -26.81 -15.14 13.56
N PHE A 264 -27.47 -14.11 14.11
CA PHE A 264 -26.82 -12.87 14.50
C PHE A 264 -26.09 -13.07 15.84
N ASP A 265 -24.90 -13.66 15.80
CA ASP A 265 -24.12 -13.98 17.00
C ASP A 265 -23.41 -12.76 17.62
N ASP A 266 -22.85 -12.94 18.82
CA ASP A 266 -22.16 -11.89 19.57
C ASP A 266 -20.91 -11.33 18.86
N SER A 267 -20.23 -12.16 18.06
CA SER A 267 -19.06 -11.71 17.29
C SER A 267 -19.44 -10.76 16.17
N LEU A 268 -20.58 -11.04 15.51
CA LEU A 268 -21.16 -10.21 14.49
C LEU A 268 -21.74 -8.94 15.11
N ALA A 269 -22.36 -9.01 16.29
CA ALA A 269 -22.85 -7.84 17.02
C ALA A 269 -21.69 -6.91 17.40
N ALA A 270 -20.60 -7.46 17.93
CA ALA A 270 -19.39 -6.67 18.24
C ALA A 270 -18.76 -6.04 16.98
N ALA A 271 -18.82 -6.71 15.82
CA ALA A 271 -18.37 -6.14 14.56
C ALA A 271 -19.28 -5.00 14.08
N LEU A 272 -20.59 -5.17 14.18
CA LEU A 272 -21.56 -4.11 13.87
C LEU A 272 -21.36 -2.89 14.77
N GLY A 273 -21.20 -3.09 16.09
CA GLY A 273 -20.93 -1.98 17.02
C GLY A 273 -19.65 -1.19 16.70
N ARG A 274 -18.60 -1.86 16.23
CA ARG A 274 -17.38 -1.17 15.74
C ARG A 274 -17.64 -0.39 14.46
N PHE A 275 -18.42 -0.94 13.54
CA PHE A 275 -18.83 -0.26 12.30
C PHE A 275 -19.68 0.97 12.62
N GLU A 276 -20.69 0.84 13.48
CA GLU A 276 -21.53 1.95 13.95
C GLU A 276 -20.69 3.07 14.55
N ALA A 277 -19.75 2.74 15.44
CA ALA A 277 -18.87 3.74 16.04
C ALA A 277 -18.01 4.49 15.01
N ALA A 278 -17.51 3.79 14.00
CA ALA A 278 -16.70 4.38 12.93
C ALA A 278 -17.53 5.27 11.98
N GLU A 279 -18.75 4.84 11.66
CA GLU A 279 -19.72 5.59 10.86
C GLU A 279 -20.47 6.67 11.66
N ARG A 280 -20.13 6.84 12.96
CA ARG A 280 -20.75 7.80 13.89
C ARG A 280 -22.26 7.60 14.06
N LEU A 281 -22.69 6.34 14.01
CA LEU A 281 -24.06 5.90 14.30
C LEU A 281 -24.22 5.61 15.81
N PRO A 282 -25.46 5.53 16.32
CA PRO A 282 -25.72 4.96 17.65
C PRO A 282 -25.12 3.55 17.75
N VAL A 283 -24.35 3.28 18.82
CA VAL A 283 -23.69 1.99 19.04
C VAL A 283 -24.61 1.09 19.88
N ASP A 284 -25.63 0.51 19.24
CA ASP A 284 -26.57 -0.42 19.87
C ASP A 284 -26.47 -1.84 19.31
N SER A 285 -25.66 -2.06 18.27
CA SER A 285 -25.46 -3.34 17.59
C SER A 285 -26.77 -3.95 17.08
N VAL A 286 -27.74 -3.12 16.72
CA VAL A 286 -29.00 -3.51 16.09
C VAL A 286 -28.92 -3.17 14.60
N LEU A 287 -29.21 -4.16 13.74
CA LEU A 287 -29.32 -3.90 12.31
C LEU A 287 -30.68 -3.25 12.01
N ASP A 288 -30.74 -1.93 12.19
CA ASP A 288 -31.86 -1.05 11.85
C ASP A 288 -31.77 -0.52 10.41
N ALA A 289 -32.68 0.37 10.02
CA ALA A 289 -32.69 0.97 8.68
C ALA A 289 -31.44 1.82 8.39
N THR A 290 -30.94 2.58 9.38
CA THR A 290 -29.78 3.46 9.21
C THR A 290 -28.48 2.67 9.09
N ALA A 291 -28.27 1.65 9.93
CA ALA A 291 -27.15 0.73 9.82
C ALA A 291 -27.20 -0.05 8.49
N THR A 292 -28.39 -0.47 8.06
CA THR A 292 -28.59 -1.15 6.76
C THR A 292 -28.18 -0.24 5.58
N GLU A 293 -28.58 1.02 5.59
CA GLU A 293 -28.21 2.00 4.57
C GLU A 293 -26.69 2.22 4.54
N ALA A 294 -26.07 2.45 5.69
CA ALA A 294 -24.63 2.66 5.81
C ALA A 294 -23.82 1.43 5.33
N LEU A 295 -24.20 0.22 5.74
CA LEU A 295 -23.57 -1.02 5.28
C LEU A 295 -23.68 -1.21 3.76
N ASN A 296 -24.76 -0.70 3.17
CA ASN A 296 -25.04 -0.81 1.75
C ASN A 296 -24.32 0.23 0.89
N ALA A 297 -23.65 1.22 1.49
CA ALA A 297 -22.89 2.23 0.78
C ALA A 297 -21.84 1.64 -0.18
N ASP A 298 -21.45 2.44 -1.17
CA ASP A 298 -20.46 2.04 -2.18
C ASP A 298 -19.08 1.84 -1.53
N LEU A 299 -18.45 0.71 -1.85
CA LEU A 299 -17.11 0.34 -1.40
C LEU A 299 -16.00 0.95 -2.28
N ALA A 300 -16.34 1.69 -3.35
CA ALA A 300 -15.36 2.37 -4.21
C ALA A 300 -14.37 3.27 -3.43
N PRO A 301 -14.77 4.05 -2.40
CA PRO A 301 -13.84 4.80 -1.57
C PRO A 301 -12.83 3.90 -0.85
N LEU A 302 -13.28 2.80 -0.23
CA LEU A 302 -12.42 1.84 0.45
C LEU A 302 -11.47 1.13 -0.52
N ARG A 303 -11.97 0.67 -1.67
CA ARG A 303 -11.14 0.07 -2.74
C ARG A 303 -10.05 1.02 -3.21
N ARG A 304 -10.39 2.30 -3.39
CA ARG A 304 -9.43 3.35 -3.73
C ARG A 304 -8.38 3.49 -2.63
N GLN A 305 -8.79 3.59 -1.37
CA GLN A 305 -7.87 3.75 -0.25
C GLN A 305 -6.93 2.55 -0.11
N ILE A 306 -7.40 1.32 -0.31
CA ILE A 306 -6.57 0.12 -0.35
C ILE A 306 -5.57 0.21 -1.51
N ALA A 307 -6.00 0.59 -2.71
CA ALA A 307 -5.11 0.75 -3.87
C ALA A 307 -4.00 1.80 -3.64
N LEU A 308 -4.31 2.91 -2.95
CA LEU A 308 -3.32 3.92 -2.55
C LEU A 308 -2.29 3.34 -1.58
N ASN A 309 -2.73 2.51 -0.64
CA ASN A 309 -1.83 1.86 0.32
C ASN A 309 -1.00 0.73 -0.32
N LEU A 310 -1.51 0.04 -1.34
CA LEU A 310 -0.71 -0.86 -2.18
C LEU A 310 0.41 -0.10 -2.92
N GLU A 311 0.15 1.11 -3.39
CA GLU A 311 1.20 1.95 -3.99
C GLU A 311 2.27 2.35 -2.96
N ARG A 312 1.88 2.68 -1.73
CA ARG A 312 2.83 3.03 -0.66
C ARG A 312 3.76 1.89 -0.28
N TRP A 313 3.26 0.65 -0.30
CA TRP A 313 4.09 -0.54 -0.11
C TRP A 313 5.18 -0.66 -1.18
N ARG A 314 4.95 -0.22 -2.42
CA ARG A 314 5.95 -0.22 -3.50
C ARG A 314 7.08 0.77 -3.28
N TRP A 315 6.88 1.77 -2.42
CA TRP A 315 7.90 2.78 -2.15
C TRP A 315 8.92 2.35 -1.10
N LEU A 316 8.61 1.29 -0.33
CA LEU A 316 9.48 0.76 0.69
C LEU A 316 10.59 -0.12 0.08
N PRO A 317 11.74 -0.23 0.75
CA PRO A 317 12.77 -1.21 0.41
C PRO A 317 12.21 -2.64 0.41
N ASP A 318 12.83 -3.52 -0.39
CA ASP A 318 12.51 -4.95 -0.37
C ASP A 318 12.89 -5.60 0.97
N ASP A 319 14.00 -5.16 1.57
CA ASP A 319 14.48 -5.64 2.85
C ASP A 319 14.40 -4.53 3.92
N LEU A 320 13.70 -4.81 5.02
CA LEU A 320 13.59 -3.95 6.20
C LEU A 320 14.58 -4.35 7.31
N GLY A 321 15.45 -5.33 7.04
CA GLY A 321 16.39 -5.91 7.99
C GLY A 321 15.72 -6.83 9.01
N ASP A 322 16.51 -7.38 9.93
CA ASP A 322 16.01 -8.29 10.98
C ASP A 322 15.21 -7.57 12.07
N HIS A 323 15.41 -6.27 12.23
CA HIS A 323 14.74 -5.45 13.22
C HIS A 323 14.63 -4.00 12.75
N PHE A 324 13.46 -3.40 12.94
CA PHE A 324 13.23 -2.01 12.56
C PHE A 324 12.16 -1.34 13.42
N ILE A 325 12.22 -0.02 13.42
CA ILE A 325 11.20 0.87 13.98
C ILE A 325 10.24 1.23 12.84
N TRP A 326 8.95 1.08 13.07
CA TRP A 326 7.89 1.46 12.15
C TRP A 326 7.02 2.53 12.78
N VAL A 327 7.03 3.73 12.21
CA VAL A 327 6.14 4.83 12.62
C VAL A 327 5.11 4.99 11.53
N ASN A 328 3.84 4.68 11.82
CA ASN A 328 2.74 4.97 10.90
C ASN A 328 2.10 6.30 11.30
N LEU A 329 2.33 7.34 10.49
CA LEU A 329 1.95 8.71 10.81
C LEU A 329 0.41 8.86 10.94
N PRO A 330 -0.43 8.43 9.98
CA PRO A 330 -1.89 8.38 10.13
C PRO A 330 -2.40 7.60 11.35
N ALA A 331 -1.71 6.54 11.75
CA ALA A 331 -2.11 5.73 12.91
C ALA A 331 -1.65 6.31 14.25
N PHE A 332 -0.81 7.36 14.23
CA PHE A 332 -0.17 7.95 15.41
C PHE A 332 0.49 6.88 16.29
N GLU A 333 1.17 5.93 15.64
CA GLU A 333 1.74 4.77 16.32
C GLU A 333 3.18 4.49 15.88
N LEU A 334 4.00 4.11 16.86
CA LEU A 334 5.31 3.51 16.66
C LEU A 334 5.27 2.04 17.10
N ARG A 335 5.79 1.17 16.24
CA ARG A 335 6.02 -0.25 16.50
C ARG A 335 7.51 -0.57 16.37
N VAL A 336 7.98 -1.53 17.14
CA VAL A 336 9.29 -2.15 16.90
C VAL A 336 9.04 -3.60 16.49
N LEU A 337 9.54 -3.95 15.31
CA LEU A 337 9.31 -5.22 14.64
C LEU A 337 10.64 -5.96 14.54
N GLN A 338 10.61 -7.26 14.80
CA GLN A 338 11.79 -8.13 14.75
C GLN A 338 11.42 -9.46 14.09
N ARG A 339 12.23 -9.92 13.13
CA ARG A 339 12.12 -11.24 12.52
C ARG A 339 12.59 -12.30 13.51
N ASP A 340 11.92 -13.46 13.56
CA ASP A 340 12.42 -14.57 14.37
C ASP A 340 13.76 -15.11 13.80
N SER A 341 14.57 -15.66 14.69
CA SER A 341 15.99 -15.95 14.51
C SER A 341 16.27 -17.28 13.82
N THR A 342 15.26 -17.97 13.26
CA THR A 342 15.47 -19.28 12.62
C THR A 342 16.20 -19.18 11.27
N GLY A 343 16.33 -17.96 10.72
CA GLY A 343 17.12 -17.66 9.54
C GLY A 343 16.37 -17.80 8.21
N SER A 344 15.05 -18.03 8.23
CA SER A 344 14.25 -18.00 7.01
C SER A 344 13.83 -16.56 6.65
N PRO A 345 14.12 -16.07 5.43
CA PRO A 345 13.69 -14.74 4.97
C PRO A 345 12.16 -14.63 4.79
N ASP A 346 11.42 -15.74 4.90
CA ASP A 346 9.96 -15.78 4.77
C ASP A 346 9.24 -15.72 6.13
N GLU A 347 9.95 -15.61 7.25
CA GLU A 347 9.31 -15.53 8.58
C GLU A 347 8.68 -14.16 8.86
N PRO A 348 7.48 -14.13 9.46
CA PRO A 348 6.81 -12.88 9.78
C PRO A 348 7.55 -12.12 10.87
N TYR A 349 7.46 -10.79 10.82
CA TYR A 349 7.95 -9.94 11.89
C TYR A 349 7.06 -10.05 13.13
N ALA A 350 7.66 -10.36 14.28
CA ALA A 350 7.01 -10.26 15.58
C ALA A 350 7.09 -8.82 16.11
N GLU A 351 5.97 -8.33 16.63
CA GLU A 351 5.93 -7.07 17.35
C GLU A 351 6.57 -7.21 18.73
N LYS A 352 7.54 -6.33 19.03
CA LYS A 352 8.24 -6.30 20.32
C LYS A 352 7.82 -5.12 21.17
N LEU A 353 7.51 -3.99 20.54
CA LEU A 353 6.98 -2.80 21.19
C LEU A 353 5.90 -2.16 20.34
N ARG A 354 4.94 -1.54 21.01
CA ARG A 354 3.94 -0.64 20.43
C ARG A 354 3.71 0.52 21.38
N MET A 355 3.67 1.74 20.85
CA MET A 355 3.38 2.93 21.64
C MET A 355 2.75 4.03 20.77
N PRO A 356 1.91 4.90 21.36
CA PRO A 356 1.41 6.07 20.65
C PRO A 356 2.54 7.05 20.37
N VAL A 357 2.38 7.85 19.31
CA VAL A 357 3.25 8.97 18.98
C VAL A 357 2.45 10.23 18.66
N ASN A 358 3.05 11.39 18.89
CA ASN A 358 2.58 12.64 18.28
C ASN A 358 3.45 12.98 17.08
N ILE A 359 2.81 13.44 16.02
CA ILE A 359 3.43 13.87 14.78
C ILE A 359 3.27 15.38 14.60
N GLY A 360 3.83 15.87 13.51
CA GLY A 360 3.82 17.26 13.11
C GLY A 360 2.45 17.82 12.77
N ASN A 361 2.15 19.04 13.19
CA ASN A 361 0.87 19.69 12.93
C ASN A 361 0.70 20.08 11.45
N ALA A 362 -0.37 19.59 10.81
CA ALA A 362 -0.71 19.91 9.43
C ALA A 362 -1.18 21.37 9.22
N GLN A 363 -1.79 21.98 10.24
CA GLN A 363 -2.32 23.35 10.18
C GLN A 363 -1.20 24.40 10.12
N THR A 364 0.00 24.07 10.61
CA THR A 364 1.15 24.96 10.52
C THR A 364 2.01 24.58 9.32
N ALA A 365 2.12 25.51 8.36
CA ALA A 365 2.86 25.26 7.13
C ALA A 365 4.32 24.82 7.40
N GLY A 366 4.69 23.65 6.88
CA GLY A 366 6.04 23.10 7.03
C GLY A 366 6.29 22.35 8.33
N TRP A 367 5.26 22.14 9.17
CA TRP A 367 5.38 21.34 10.39
C TRP A 367 4.92 19.89 10.21
N THR A 368 4.49 19.46 9.02
CA THR A 368 4.15 18.04 8.80
C THR A 368 5.37 17.15 9.02
N THR A 369 5.18 16.01 9.68
CA THR A 369 6.23 14.99 9.78
C THR A 369 6.42 14.36 8.41
N PRO A 370 7.62 14.41 7.82
CA PRO A 370 7.86 13.78 6.54
C PRO A 370 7.86 12.26 6.63
N VAL A 371 7.50 11.62 5.52
CA VAL A 371 7.71 10.19 5.27
C VAL A 371 9.21 9.97 5.02
N ILE A 372 9.86 9.12 5.81
CA ILE A 372 11.31 8.98 5.86
C ILE A 372 11.68 7.50 5.98
N THR A 373 12.66 7.07 5.19
CA THR A 373 13.43 5.84 5.41
C THR A 373 14.85 6.21 5.84
N ASP A 374 15.21 5.92 7.08
CA ASP A 374 16.52 6.25 7.65
C ASP A 374 16.82 5.36 8.86
N SER A 375 17.96 5.52 9.55
CA SER A 375 18.30 4.74 10.74
C SER A 375 18.56 5.59 11.97
N VAL A 376 18.06 5.14 13.11
CA VAL A 376 18.49 5.64 14.42
C VAL A 376 19.90 5.14 14.67
N HIS A 377 20.82 6.06 14.98
CA HIS A 377 22.24 5.74 15.19
C HIS A 377 22.75 6.11 16.58
N THR A 378 22.03 6.98 17.31
CA THR A 378 22.44 7.44 18.65
C THR A 378 21.22 7.68 19.53
N VAL A 379 21.28 7.19 20.77
CA VAL A 379 20.36 7.54 21.85
C VAL A 379 21.04 8.61 22.71
N GLU A 380 20.48 9.83 22.79
CA GLU A 380 20.99 10.90 23.63
C GLU A 380 20.07 11.14 24.84
N PHE A 381 20.56 10.83 26.04
CA PHE A 381 19.91 11.12 27.32
C PHE A 381 20.22 12.54 27.80
N GLN A 382 19.25 13.14 28.48
CA GLN A 382 19.27 14.54 28.94
C GLN A 382 19.71 15.50 27.81
N PRO A 383 18.95 15.55 26.71
CA PRO A 383 19.36 16.29 25.51
C PRO A 383 19.37 17.80 25.76
N VAL A 384 20.36 18.47 25.16
CA VAL A 384 20.32 19.93 24.98
C VAL A 384 19.44 20.21 23.77
N TRP A 385 18.53 21.18 23.89
CA TRP A 385 17.74 21.65 22.77
C TRP A 385 18.38 22.88 22.14
N TYR A 386 18.96 22.69 20.97
CA TYR A 386 19.38 23.79 20.10
C TYR A 386 18.15 24.22 19.29
N VAL A 387 17.60 25.39 19.61
CA VAL A 387 16.32 25.83 19.03
C VAL A 387 16.52 26.11 17.53
N PRO A 388 15.80 25.41 16.63
CA PRO A 388 15.81 25.71 15.20
C PRO A 388 15.39 27.16 14.94
N ARG A 389 15.98 27.80 13.91
CA ARG A 389 15.70 29.23 13.60
C ARG A 389 14.20 29.53 13.43
N SER A 390 13.46 28.63 12.81
CA SER A 390 12.00 28.76 12.64
C SER A 390 11.27 28.80 13.97
N LEU A 391 11.59 27.87 14.89
CA LEU A 391 11.00 27.82 16.24
C LEU A 391 11.48 28.95 17.15
N ALA A 392 12.70 29.43 16.94
CA ALA A 392 13.19 30.63 17.59
C ALA A 392 12.31 31.82 17.18
N ALA A 393 12.00 31.98 15.90
CA ALA A 393 11.17 33.06 15.39
C ALA A 393 9.69 32.94 15.78
N SER A 394 9.10 31.74 15.70
CA SER A 394 7.66 31.56 15.91
C SER A 394 7.26 31.41 17.38
N ASN A 395 8.15 30.87 18.23
CA ASN A 395 7.79 30.47 19.60
C ASN A 395 8.65 31.18 20.65
N VAL A 396 9.97 31.05 20.56
CA VAL A 396 10.87 31.48 21.66
C VAL A 396 11.05 32.99 21.70
N PHE A 397 11.24 33.65 20.56
CA PHE A 397 11.41 35.09 20.48
C PHE A 397 10.14 35.87 20.90
N PRO A 398 8.92 35.48 20.46
CA PRO A 398 7.69 36.08 20.98
C PRO A 398 7.53 35.91 22.49
N MET A 399 7.97 34.78 23.07
CA MET A 399 8.01 34.60 24.52
C MET A 399 9.01 35.54 25.19
N ALA A 400 10.20 35.73 24.61
CA ALA A 400 11.22 36.64 25.12
C ALA A 400 10.74 38.10 25.18
N VAL A 401 10.01 38.52 24.13
CA VAL A 401 9.36 39.84 24.03
C VAL A 401 8.31 40.02 25.12
N ARG A 402 7.45 39.01 25.33
CA ARG A 402 6.36 39.07 26.32
C ARG A 402 6.85 38.99 27.76
N ASP A 403 7.79 38.09 28.04
CA ASP A 403 8.32 37.82 29.38
C ASP A 403 9.73 37.24 29.31
N SER A 404 10.74 38.11 29.32
CA SER A 404 12.16 37.73 29.30
C SER A 404 12.59 36.98 30.57
N LEU A 405 11.88 37.18 31.69
CA LEU A 405 12.12 36.47 32.93
C LEU A 405 11.60 35.03 32.86
N ALA A 406 10.48 34.79 32.18
CA ALA A 406 10.00 33.44 31.88
C ALA A 406 10.99 32.67 31.01
N LEU A 407 11.53 33.30 29.96
CA LEU A 407 12.59 32.70 29.12
C LEU A 407 13.79 32.26 29.98
N TRP A 408 14.27 33.14 30.87
CA TRP A 408 15.37 32.82 31.79
C TRP A 408 15.00 31.69 32.77
N ARG A 409 13.82 31.75 33.40
CA ARG A 409 13.32 30.74 34.35
C ARG A 409 13.15 29.36 33.72
N GLN A 410 12.85 29.30 32.42
CA GLN A 410 12.74 28.04 31.67
C GLN A 410 14.11 27.47 31.25
N GLY A 411 15.22 28.12 31.62
CA GLY A 411 16.58 27.60 31.41
C GLY A 411 17.11 27.80 29.99
N PHE A 412 16.65 28.84 29.29
CA PHE A 412 17.22 29.23 28.00
C PHE A 412 18.51 30.03 28.20
N GLU A 413 19.55 29.60 27.50
CA GLU A 413 20.77 30.36 27.24
C GLU A 413 20.62 31.07 25.91
N VAL A 414 20.91 32.38 25.91
CA VAL A 414 20.85 33.23 24.72
C VAL A 414 22.26 33.58 24.31
N TYR A 415 22.55 33.43 23.02
CA TYR A 415 23.83 33.79 22.43
C TYR A 415 23.63 34.85 21.36
N GLN A 416 24.44 35.91 21.38
CA GLN A 416 24.52 36.92 20.33
C GLN A 416 25.96 36.94 19.80
N ASN A 417 26.15 36.79 18.49
CA ASN A 417 27.47 36.72 17.86
C ASN A 417 28.45 35.71 18.51
N GLY A 418 27.91 34.60 19.04
CA GLY A 418 28.68 33.55 19.71
C GLY A 418 28.94 33.78 21.21
N ALA A 419 28.69 34.98 21.75
CA ALA A 419 28.82 35.27 23.16
C ALA A 419 27.49 35.07 23.90
N ALA A 420 27.54 34.49 25.11
CA ALA A 420 26.37 34.37 25.97
C ALA A 420 25.94 35.76 26.46
N VAL A 421 24.63 36.03 26.43
CA VAL A 421 24.03 37.27 26.92
C VAL A 421 22.97 36.96 27.97
N ASP A 422 22.82 37.83 28.96
CA ASP A 422 21.75 37.73 29.93
C ASP A 422 20.43 38.14 29.26
N SER A 423 19.54 37.17 29.04
CA SER A 423 18.27 37.39 28.38
C SER A 423 17.37 38.42 29.07
N ARG A 424 17.59 38.68 30.35
CA ARG A 424 16.82 39.66 31.13
C ARG A 424 17.22 41.10 30.83
N LEU A 425 18.41 41.31 30.26
CA LEU A 425 18.98 42.62 29.96
C LEU A 425 18.86 42.98 28.47
N VAL A 426 18.39 42.06 27.63
CA VAL A 426 18.21 42.30 26.19
C VAL A 426 16.92 43.10 25.96
N PRO A 427 16.96 44.22 25.22
CA PRO A 427 15.76 44.98 24.85
C PRO A 427 15.05 44.28 23.68
N TRP A 428 14.28 43.24 23.99
CA TRP A 428 13.67 42.35 22.99
C TRP A 428 12.78 43.06 21.95
N ASP A 429 12.14 44.16 22.34
CA ASP A 429 11.28 44.96 21.46
C ASP A 429 12.05 45.74 20.37
N SER A 430 13.36 45.94 20.54
CA SER A 430 14.18 46.74 19.61
C SER A 430 15.19 45.90 18.81
N VAL A 431 15.11 44.57 18.89
CA VAL A 431 16.06 43.66 18.25
C VAL A 431 15.34 42.66 17.35
N SER A 432 16.11 41.92 16.56
CA SER A 432 15.56 40.89 15.67
C SER A 432 16.05 39.51 16.06
N VAL A 433 15.18 38.50 15.92
CA VAL A 433 15.50 37.10 16.26
C VAL A 433 16.75 36.58 15.57
N GLY A 434 17.04 37.03 14.34
CA GLY A 434 18.20 36.59 13.56
C GLY A 434 19.56 36.93 14.18
N GLN A 435 19.59 37.82 15.16
CA GLN A 435 20.81 38.19 15.90
C GLN A 435 21.14 37.19 17.01
N PHE A 436 20.20 36.30 17.37
CA PHE A 436 20.31 35.44 18.54
C PHE A 436 20.22 33.95 18.20
N ARG A 437 20.90 33.14 19.00
CA ARG A 437 20.72 31.69 19.08
C ARG A 437 20.25 31.33 20.47
N PHE A 438 19.19 30.53 20.54
CA PHE A 438 18.61 30.05 21.79
C PHE A 438 19.00 28.58 22.01
N VAL A 439 19.41 28.27 23.23
CA VAL A 439 19.76 26.91 23.65
C VAL A 439 19.07 26.62 24.97
N GLN A 440 18.30 25.55 25.08
CA GLN A 440 17.69 25.15 26.33
C GLN A 440 18.43 23.95 26.92
N ARG A 441 18.86 24.08 28.18
CA ARG A 441 19.53 23.00 28.91
C ARG A 441 18.56 21.85 29.22
N PRO A 442 19.07 20.66 29.58
CA PRO A 442 18.21 19.57 30.01
C PRO A 442 17.44 19.97 31.28
N GLY A 443 16.16 19.60 31.34
CA GLY A 443 15.30 19.90 32.49
C GLY A 443 13.82 19.65 32.20
N PRO A 444 12.94 19.75 33.21
CA PRO A 444 11.51 19.45 33.05
C PRO A 444 10.79 20.33 32.01
N ALA A 445 11.29 21.54 31.76
CA ALA A 445 10.73 22.46 30.78
C ALA A 445 11.24 22.24 29.34
N ASN A 446 12.20 21.33 29.14
CA ASN A 446 12.78 21.07 27.82
C ASN A 446 11.79 20.27 26.96
N PRO A 447 11.39 20.77 25.77
CA PRO A 447 10.40 20.11 24.92
C PRO A 447 10.91 18.81 24.27
N LEU A 448 12.23 18.56 24.29
CA LEU A 448 12.80 17.27 23.89
C LEU A 448 12.73 16.21 24.99
N GLY A 449 12.15 16.54 26.15
CA GLY A 449 12.07 15.66 27.30
C GLY A 449 13.45 15.21 27.78
N ARG A 450 13.57 13.93 28.12
CA ARG A 450 14.79 13.36 28.74
C ARG A 450 15.59 12.44 27.82
N VAL A 451 15.09 12.14 26.61
CA VAL A 451 15.83 11.35 25.62
C VAL A 451 15.41 11.71 24.20
N LYS A 452 16.36 11.66 23.26
CA LYS A 452 16.11 11.74 21.82
C LYS A 452 16.91 10.69 21.05
N PHE A 453 16.41 10.32 19.88
CA PHE A 453 16.96 9.28 19.02
C PHE A 453 17.39 9.93 17.70
N LEU A 454 18.70 10.08 17.51
CA LEU A 454 19.27 10.77 16.35
C LEU A 454 19.25 9.89 15.10
N MET A 455 18.93 10.52 13.98
CA MET A 455 18.80 9.96 12.64
C MET A 455 19.62 10.82 11.65
N HIS A 456 19.97 10.29 10.47
CA HIS A 456 20.86 10.95 9.49
C HIS A 456 20.14 11.85 8.46
N ASN A 457 18.82 11.83 8.39
CA ASN A 457 18.01 12.49 7.36
C ASN A 457 18.32 13.99 7.23
N PRO A 458 18.16 14.57 6.03
CA PRO A 458 18.54 15.97 5.76
C PRO A 458 17.60 17.00 6.40
N TYR A 459 16.51 16.56 7.03
CA TYR A 459 15.46 17.43 7.57
C TYR A 459 15.55 17.63 9.08
N ALA A 460 16.60 17.07 9.72
CA ALA A 460 16.79 17.09 11.18
C ALA A 460 15.60 16.54 11.97
N ILE A 461 14.84 15.62 11.35
CA ILE A 461 13.73 14.92 11.97
C ILE A 461 14.26 13.77 12.83
N LEU A 462 13.66 13.59 14.00
CA LEU A 462 14.09 12.61 14.99
C LEU A 462 12.89 12.10 15.79
N ILE A 463 13.12 11.04 16.55
CA ILE A 463 12.20 10.60 17.60
C ILE A 463 12.67 11.21 18.93
N HIS A 464 11.76 11.70 19.77
CA HIS A 464 12.12 12.21 21.08
C HIS A 464 11.03 12.06 22.14
N ASP A 465 11.43 12.28 23.39
CA ASP A 465 10.55 12.46 24.54
C ASP A 465 9.90 13.85 24.53
N THR A 466 8.87 14.08 25.34
CA THR A 466 8.17 15.37 25.46
C THR A 466 7.93 15.73 26.91
N ASN A 467 7.97 17.03 27.23
CA ASN A 467 7.54 17.55 28.52
C ASN A 467 6.02 17.66 28.65
N LYS A 468 5.27 17.43 27.56
CA LYS A 468 3.80 17.49 27.53
C LYS A 468 3.20 16.08 27.47
N ARG A 469 3.43 15.26 28.50
CA ARG A 469 2.97 13.85 28.51
C ARG A 469 1.45 13.69 28.41
N TYR A 470 0.68 14.66 28.93
CA TYR A 470 -0.77 14.69 28.83
C TYR A 470 -1.32 14.65 27.40
N THR A 471 -0.48 14.92 26.39
CA THR A 471 -0.88 14.91 24.98
C THR A 471 -1.19 13.51 24.45
N PHE A 472 -0.81 12.46 25.18
CA PHE A 472 -1.09 11.06 24.85
C PHE A 472 -2.37 10.52 25.49
N ASP A 473 -2.98 11.23 26.44
CA ASP A 473 -4.05 10.66 27.29
C ASP A 473 -5.40 10.55 26.55
N ASP A 474 -5.69 11.43 25.57
CA ASP A 474 -6.99 11.48 24.86
C ASP A 474 -6.86 11.52 23.32
N GLY A 475 -5.67 11.29 22.75
CA GLY A 475 -5.41 11.42 21.30
C GLY A 475 -5.54 12.84 20.72
N ALA A 476 -6.08 13.80 21.49
CA ALA A 476 -6.22 15.21 21.11
C ALA A 476 -4.88 15.89 20.77
N GLY A 477 -3.75 15.33 21.23
CA GLY A 477 -2.41 15.86 20.99
C GLY A 477 -1.62 15.24 19.84
N SER A 478 -2.21 14.30 19.10
CA SER A 478 -1.51 13.44 18.14
C SER A 478 -0.87 14.20 16.96
N SER A 479 -1.24 15.46 16.68
CA SER A 479 -0.69 16.30 15.61
C SER A 479 -0.30 17.70 16.10
N MET A 480 0.54 17.79 17.14
CA MET A 480 0.94 19.08 17.75
C MET A 480 2.43 19.37 17.69
N SER A 481 3.24 18.45 17.14
CA SER A 481 4.68 18.67 17.06
C SER A 481 5.03 19.66 15.94
N SER A 482 6.26 20.16 15.95
CA SER A 482 6.79 20.99 14.87
C SER A 482 7.48 20.16 13.76
N GLY A 483 7.15 18.88 13.65
CA GLY A 483 7.61 17.97 12.59
C GLY A 483 8.31 16.70 13.10
N CYS A 484 8.93 16.73 14.27
CA CYS A 484 9.55 15.53 14.86
C CYS A 484 8.51 14.57 15.46
N VAL A 485 8.90 13.31 15.68
CA VAL A 485 8.02 12.30 16.29
C VAL A 485 8.24 12.30 17.81
N GLN A 486 7.18 12.56 18.58
CA GLN A 486 7.21 12.43 20.04
C GLN A 486 6.72 11.04 20.43
N ALA A 487 7.52 10.24 21.13
CA ALA A 487 7.14 8.90 21.55
C ALA A 487 6.46 8.91 22.92
N GLY A 488 5.39 8.11 23.07
CA GLY A 488 4.64 7.97 24.32
C GLY A 488 5.42 7.27 25.43
N ALA A 489 6.28 6.31 25.08
CA ALA A 489 7.13 5.56 26.02
C ALA A 489 8.60 5.53 25.56
N PRO A 490 9.28 6.68 25.50
CA PRO A 490 10.61 6.79 24.92
C PRO A 490 11.69 6.14 25.78
N ASP A 491 11.48 6.01 27.10
CA ASP A 491 12.37 5.27 27.98
C ASP A 491 12.35 3.76 27.68
N VAL A 492 11.17 3.20 27.40
CA VAL A 492 11.02 1.81 26.97
C VAL A 492 11.67 1.57 25.61
N LEU A 493 11.52 2.51 24.67
CA LEU A 493 12.22 2.44 23.38
C LEU A 493 13.75 2.46 23.58
N ALA A 494 14.28 3.38 24.39
CA ALA A 494 15.70 3.45 24.67
C ALA A 494 16.25 2.17 25.32
N GLU A 495 15.50 1.60 26.27
CA GLU A 495 15.82 0.32 26.91
C GLU A 495 15.91 -0.81 25.87
N TYR A 496 14.90 -0.96 25.02
CA TYR A 496 14.88 -1.98 23.99
C TYR A 496 16.06 -1.84 23.01
N LEU A 497 16.31 -0.64 22.49
CA LEU A 497 17.39 -0.44 21.52
C LEU A 497 18.76 -0.78 22.13
N LEU A 498 19.05 -0.27 23.33
CA LEU A 498 20.37 -0.41 23.96
C LEU A 498 20.63 -1.83 24.49
N THR A 499 19.62 -2.52 25.01
CA THR A 499 19.74 -3.94 25.40
C THR A 499 19.95 -4.82 24.17
N THR A 500 19.25 -4.54 23.07
CA THR A 500 19.30 -5.37 21.85
C THR A 500 20.64 -5.28 21.11
N VAL A 501 21.25 -4.10 21.00
CA VAL A 501 22.46 -3.93 20.17
C VAL A 501 23.70 -3.47 20.92
N ASN A 502 23.59 -2.87 22.10
CA ASN A 502 24.75 -2.41 22.88
C ASN A 502 25.07 -3.26 24.11
N GLY A 503 24.31 -4.34 24.35
CA GLY A 503 24.51 -5.22 25.51
C GLY A 503 24.30 -4.52 26.85
N TRP A 504 23.43 -3.50 26.90
CA TRP A 504 23.04 -2.89 28.18
C TRP A 504 22.21 -3.89 29.00
N GLU A 505 22.38 -3.86 30.32
CA GLU A 505 21.56 -4.64 31.24
C GLU A 505 20.17 -4.01 31.41
N GLU A 506 19.17 -4.83 31.71
CA GLU A 506 17.80 -4.37 31.94
C GLU A 506 17.73 -3.32 33.05
N GLY A 507 17.07 -2.20 32.76
CA GLY A 507 16.88 -1.05 33.65
C GLY A 507 18.00 -0.01 33.58
N GLN A 508 19.11 -0.30 32.88
CA GLN A 508 20.23 0.63 32.76
C GLN A 508 19.84 1.88 31.94
N ALA A 509 19.07 1.73 30.86
CA ALA A 509 18.62 2.87 30.05
C ALA A 509 17.60 3.70 30.83
N ARG A 510 16.67 3.04 31.54
CA ARG A 510 15.72 3.73 32.42
C ARG A 510 16.42 4.54 33.51
N ALA A 511 17.47 4.02 34.13
CA ALA A 511 18.26 4.76 35.12
C ALA A 511 18.91 6.02 34.52
N ALA A 512 19.48 5.89 33.31
CA ALA A 512 20.05 7.02 32.57
C ALA A 512 18.98 8.09 32.24
N TRP A 513 17.78 7.68 31.85
CA TRP A 513 16.65 8.57 31.56
C TRP A 513 16.11 9.30 32.81
N GLN A 514 16.04 8.63 33.97
CA GLN A 514 15.49 9.21 35.20
C GLN A 514 16.43 10.20 35.89
N ARG A 515 17.70 9.85 36.06
CA ARG A 515 18.65 10.61 36.90
C ARG A 515 20.07 10.65 36.34
N GLY A 516 20.30 10.15 35.13
CA GLY A 516 21.63 10.10 34.52
C GLY A 516 22.15 11.47 34.10
N PRO A 517 23.47 11.62 33.93
CA PRO A 517 24.05 12.79 33.28
C PRO A 517 23.70 12.82 31.80
N ARG A 518 23.94 13.97 31.14
CA ARG A 518 23.89 14.04 29.68
C ARG A 518 24.84 13.03 29.07
N ARG A 519 24.33 12.17 28.18
CA ARG A 519 25.10 11.12 27.52
C ARG A 519 24.52 10.78 26.17
N GLY A 520 25.34 10.83 25.13
CA GLY A 520 25.05 10.20 23.84
C GLY A 520 25.62 8.79 23.80
N VAL A 521 24.82 7.81 23.41
CA VAL A 521 25.22 6.41 23.23
C VAL A 521 25.02 6.08 21.76
N ARG A 522 26.12 5.84 21.04
CA ARG A 522 26.06 5.37 19.65
C ARG A 522 25.62 3.92 19.66
N LEU A 523 24.67 3.57 18.80
CA LEU A 523 24.22 2.19 18.64
C LEU A 523 25.30 1.39 17.90
N ASP A 524 25.62 0.19 18.39
CA ASP A 524 26.63 -0.68 17.75
C ASP A 524 26.13 -1.19 16.39
N ARG A 525 24.80 -1.34 16.26
CA ARG A 525 24.09 -1.51 15.00
C ARG A 525 22.97 -0.47 14.90
N PRO A 526 22.94 0.37 13.85
CA PRO A 526 21.83 1.29 13.64
C PRO A 526 20.51 0.53 13.45
N PHE A 527 19.41 1.11 13.94
CA PHE A 527 18.07 0.58 13.71
C PHE A 527 17.43 1.28 12.54
N LEU A 528 17.05 0.54 11.50
CA LEU A 528 16.21 1.08 10.44
C LEU A 528 14.92 1.63 11.07
N SER A 529 14.49 2.80 10.62
CA SER A 529 13.31 3.52 11.09
C SER A 529 12.52 4.01 9.88
N GLN A 530 11.32 3.45 9.71
CA GLN A 530 10.41 3.74 8.62
C GLN A 530 9.29 4.64 9.12
N PHE A 531 9.32 5.91 8.73
CA PHE A 531 8.20 6.82 8.92
C PHE A 531 7.33 6.72 7.69
N THR A 532 6.15 6.13 7.86
CA THR A 532 5.26 5.69 6.79
C THR A 532 3.92 6.40 6.87
N TYR A 533 3.13 6.31 5.80
CA TYR A 533 1.85 6.98 5.69
C TYR A 533 0.75 6.01 5.26
N PHE A 534 0.43 5.02 6.09
CA PHE A 534 -0.60 4.05 5.75
C PHE A 534 -1.95 4.43 6.35
N THR A 535 -2.90 4.81 5.49
CA THR A 535 -4.27 5.16 5.86
C THR A 535 -5.21 3.96 5.87
N THR A 536 -4.75 2.81 5.37
CA THR A 536 -5.43 1.52 5.50
C THR A 536 -4.40 0.44 5.80
N TRP A 537 -4.68 -0.39 6.79
CA TRP A 537 -3.83 -1.49 7.23
C TRP A 537 -4.63 -2.78 7.33
N ALA A 538 -4.14 -3.85 6.72
CA ALA A 538 -4.72 -5.18 6.86
C ALA A 538 -4.01 -5.95 7.97
N GLU A 539 -4.79 -6.33 8.98
CA GLU A 539 -4.33 -7.12 10.11
C GLU A 539 -4.14 -8.59 9.73
N THR A 540 -3.44 -9.33 10.58
CA THR A 540 -3.14 -10.76 10.36
C THR A 540 -4.38 -11.64 10.33
N ASP A 541 -5.49 -11.19 10.93
CA ASP A 541 -6.78 -11.88 10.94
C ASP A 541 -7.67 -11.51 9.73
N GLY A 542 -7.19 -10.67 8.82
CA GLY A 542 -7.92 -10.21 7.64
C GLY A 542 -8.80 -8.97 7.86
N SER A 543 -8.94 -8.50 9.10
CA SER A 543 -9.64 -7.24 9.39
C SER A 543 -8.87 -6.02 8.87
N LEU A 544 -9.59 -4.91 8.64
CA LEU A 544 -9.00 -3.65 8.20
C LEU A 544 -9.03 -2.63 9.33
N ARG A 545 -7.92 -1.91 9.49
CA ARG A 545 -7.89 -0.62 10.16
C ARG A 545 -7.84 0.48 9.12
N VAL A 546 -8.77 1.41 9.21
CA VAL A 546 -8.81 2.62 8.39
C VAL A 546 -8.48 3.80 9.29
N TYR A 547 -7.55 4.63 8.84
CA TYR A 547 -7.10 5.83 9.56
C TYR A 547 -7.48 7.08 8.78
N SER A 548 -7.56 8.20 9.49
CA SER A 548 -7.74 9.51 8.87
C SER A 548 -6.52 9.89 8.02
N ASP A 549 -6.69 10.86 7.11
CA ASP A 549 -5.63 11.38 6.24
C ASP A 549 -5.16 12.76 6.74
N PRO A 550 -4.38 12.85 7.85
CA PRO A 550 -4.08 14.12 8.51
C PRO A 550 -3.32 15.13 7.63
N TYR A 551 -2.60 14.68 6.60
CA TYR A 551 -1.82 15.51 5.68
C TYR A 551 -2.42 15.62 4.27
N ASN A 552 -3.62 15.07 4.04
CA ASN A 552 -4.31 15.07 2.75
C ASN A 552 -3.44 14.47 1.62
N TYR A 553 -2.74 13.39 1.92
CA TYR A 553 -1.84 12.70 0.97
C TYR A 553 -2.57 11.62 0.16
N ASP A 554 -3.72 11.12 0.60
CA ASP A 554 -4.54 10.19 -0.17
C ASP A 554 -5.09 10.88 -1.43
N ALA A 555 -5.63 12.10 -1.28
CA ALA A 555 -6.18 12.86 -2.40
C ALA A 555 -5.12 13.16 -3.48
N ARG A 556 -3.91 13.59 -3.06
CA ARG A 556 -2.80 13.88 -3.98
C ARG A 556 -2.32 12.64 -4.72
N LEU A 557 -2.19 11.52 -3.99
CA LEU A 557 -1.77 10.26 -4.60
C LEU A 557 -2.85 9.73 -5.54
N ALA A 558 -4.13 9.84 -5.18
CA ALA A 558 -5.24 9.44 -6.05
C ALA A 558 -5.25 10.24 -7.35
N GLU A 559 -5.06 11.56 -7.28
CA GLU A 559 -4.94 12.41 -8.47
C GLU A 559 -3.77 11.98 -9.36
N ALA A 560 -2.59 11.80 -8.77
CA ALA A 560 -1.38 11.40 -9.50
C ALA A 560 -1.50 10.03 -10.19
N LEU A 561 -2.26 9.09 -9.61
CA LEU A 561 -2.52 7.77 -10.18
C LEU A 561 -3.74 7.75 -11.12
N GLY A 562 -4.41 8.89 -11.34
CA GLY A 562 -5.64 8.95 -12.15
C GLY A 562 -6.82 8.20 -11.52
N LEU A 563 -6.84 8.11 -10.19
CA LEU A 563 -7.89 7.54 -9.37
C LEU A 563 -8.81 8.64 -8.78
N GLY A 564 -9.06 9.79 -9.43
CA GLY A 564 -9.90 10.88 -8.86
C GLY A 564 -11.35 10.45 -8.51
N ALA A 565 -12.17 11.17 -7.72
CA ALA A 565 -12.07 12.44 -6.98
C ALA A 565 -12.09 12.21 -5.42
N PRO A 566 -11.88 13.23 -4.57
CA PRO A 566 -11.49 13.06 -3.15
C PRO A 566 -12.60 12.49 -2.27
N LEU A 567 -12.19 11.85 -1.17
CA LEU A 567 -13.08 11.46 -0.08
C LEU A 567 -13.80 12.71 0.47
N PRO A 568 -15.08 12.64 0.88
CA PRO A 568 -15.55 13.53 1.92
C PRO A 568 -14.64 13.31 3.13
N THR A 569 -13.84 14.32 3.47
CA THR A 569 -13.21 14.40 4.79
C THR A 569 -14.30 14.12 5.80
N THR A 570 -14.16 13.08 6.62
CA THR A 570 -14.95 12.97 7.84
C THR A 570 -14.77 14.29 8.57
N ALA A 571 -15.79 15.15 8.54
CA ALA A 571 -15.72 16.49 9.08
C ALA A 571 -15.23 16.41 10.53
N THR A 572 -14.14 17.09 10.83
CA THR A 572 -14.00 17.80 12.10
C THR A 572 -14.96 18.98 12.00
N PRO A 573 -16.03 19.05 12.81
CA PRO A 573 -16.69 20.30 13.04
C PRO A 573 -15.75 21.17 13.87
N ASP A 574 -15.68 22.45 13.54
CA ASP A 574 -15.20 23.48 14.45
C ASP A 574 -15.89 23.34 15.82
N ALA A 575 -15.10 23.15 16.88
CA ALA A 575 -15.26 23.73 18.23
C ALA A 575 -14.09 23.28 19.13
#